data_AF-A0A2M7R5Q8-F1
#
_entry.id   AF-A0A2M7R5Q8-F1
#
_cell.length_a   1.000
_cell.length_b   1.000
_cell.length_c   1.000
_cell.angle_alpha   90.00
_cell.angle_beta   90.00
_cell.angle_gamma   90.00
#
_symmetry.space_group_name_H-M   'P 1'
#
loop_
_entity.id
_entity.type
_entity.pdbx_description
1 polymer ?
#
loop_
_entity_poly.entity_id
_entity_poly.type
_entity_poly.pdbx_seq_one_letter_code
_entity_poly.pdbx_strand_id
1 'polypeptide(L)'
;KFFSGKRQGQTGIVKSIIFNVGNYRLHLHHWIACSGALAFLSLFNFPAVFAHFSCGILGGLIFQGIFCYQDWYKIITKCSS
;
A
#
# COMPACT_ATOMS: atom_id res chain seq x y z
N LYS A 1 -5.11 -26.30 18.71
CA LYS A 1 -5.84 -25.09 19.19
C LYS A 1 -5.26 -23.86 18.49
N PHE A 2 -5.74 -23.49 17.30
CA PHE A 2 -5.36 -22.25 16.63
C PHE A 2 -6.32 -21.14 17.08
N PHE A 3 -5.99 -20.50 18.21
CA PHE A 3 -6.82 -19.45 18.79
C PHE A 3 -6.65 -18.13 18.02
N SER A 4 -7.73 -17.74 17.34
CA SER A 4 -8.39 -16.43 17.47
C SER A 4 -7.52 -15.18 17.58
N GLY A 5 -7.38 -14.46 16.47
CA GLY A 5 -7.13 -13.02 16.47
C GLY A 5 -8.37 -12.28 15.98
N LYS A 6 -9.43 -12.20 16.79
CA LYS A 6 -10.59 -11.33 16.50
C LYS A 6 -10.29 -9.89 16.95
N ARG A 7 -10.40 -8.99 15.96
CA ARG A 7 -10.87 -7.60 16.00
C ARG A 7 -10.04 -6.54 16.74
N GLN A 8 -9.51 -5.60 15.95
CA GLN A 8 -9.67 -4.18 16.27
C GLN A 8 -9.65 -3.32 15.00
N GLY A 9 -10.69 -2.51 14.81
CA GLY A 9 -10.77 -1.47 13.77
C GLY A 9 -11.41 -1.91 12.46
N GLN A 10 -12.66 -1.52 12.22
CA GLN A 10 -13.27 -1.55 10.90
C GLN A 10 -12.48 -0.62 9.98
N THR A 11 -11.59 -1.16 9.14
CA THR A 11 -11.01 -0.37 8.05
C THR A 11 -11.95 -0.47 6.85
N GLY A 12 -12.34 0.68 6.30
CA GLY A 12 -13.40 0.83 5.31
C GLY A 12 -13.25 -0.03 4.04
N ILE A 13 -14.19 0.16 3.11
CA ILE A 13 -14.44 -0.61 1.86
C ILE A 13 -13.17 -0.99 1.05
N VAL A 14 -12.05 -0.30 1.23
CA VAL A 14 -10.77 -0.61 0.59
C VAL A 14 -9.87 -1.41 1.54
N LYS A 15 -9.87 -2.73 1.39
CA LYS A 15 -8.98 -3.65 2.12
C LYS A 15 -7.50 -3.28 1.88
N SER A 16 -6.81 -2.75 2.89
CA SER A 16 -5.34 -2.72 2.90
C SER A 16 -4.81 -4.16 2.80
N ILE A 17 -3.76 -4.40 2.03
CA ILE A 17 -3.14 -5.72 1.94
C ILE A 17 -2.31 -5.91 3.20
N ILE A 18 -2.81 -6.73 4.13
CA ILE A 18 -2.15 -6.99 5.41
C ILE A 18 -1.40 -8.31 5.29
N PHE A 19 -0.08 -8.26 5.40
CA PHE A 19 0.78 -9.43 5.41
C PHE A 19 1.34 -9.63 6.82
N ASN A 20 1.16 -10.81 7.41
CA ASN A 20 1.75 -11.14 8.71
C ASN A 20 3.07 -11.90 8.48
N VAL A 21 4.21 -11.28 8.80
CA VAL A 21 5.53 -11.92 8.77
C VAL A 21 5.98 -12.15 10.21
N GLY A 22 5.77 -13.37 10.73
CA GLY A 22 6.13 -13.72 12.11
C GLY A 22 5.43 -12.83 13.14
N ASN A 23 6.22 -12.06 13.91
CA ASN A 23 5.72 -11.11 14.92
C ASN A 23 5.43 -9.70 14.36
N TYR A 24 5.49 -9.52 13.04
CA TYR A 24 5.29 -8.23 12.39
C TYR A 24 4.07 -8.26 11.49
N ARG A 25 3.24 -7.22 11.61
CA ARG A 25 2.12 -6.96 10.73
C ARG A 25 2.54 -5.88 9.74
N LEU A 26 2.64 -6.26 8.48
CA LEU A 26 3.04 -5.38 7.39
C LEU A 26 1.77 -4.91 6.67
N HIS A 27 1.48 -3.62 6.79
CA HIS A 27 0.41 -2.98 6.06
C HIS A 27 0.98 -2.47 4.74
N LEU A 28 0.84 -3.28 3.69
CA LEU A 28 1.13 -2.83 2.35
C LEU A 28 0.01 -1.91 1.90
N HIS A 29 0.26 -0.61 2.02
CA HIS A 29 -0.57 0.40 1.41
C HIS A 29 -0.36 0.36 -0.11
N HIS A 30 -1.45 0.53 -0.85
CA HIS A 30 -1.42 0.56 -2.31
C HIS A 30 -0.50 1.68 -2.84
N TRP A 31 -0.30 2.78 -2.09
CA TRP A 31 0.62 3.85 -2.48
C TRP A 31 2.08 3.37 -2.60
N ILE A 32 2.50 2.38 -1.80
CA ILE A 32 3.86 1.81 -1.87
C ILE A 32 4.02 0.99 -3.15
N ALA A 33 3.04 0.13 -3.45
CA ALA A 33 3.03 -0.66 -4.67
C ALA A 33 2.97 0.23 -5.92
N CYS A 34 2.15 1.29 -5.88
CA CYS A 34 2.05 2.28 -6.96
C CYS A 34 3.36 3.06 -7.12
N SER A 35 4.04 3.41 -6.02
CA SER A 35 5.35 4.08 -6.06
C SER A 35 6.42 3.18 -6.69
N GLY A 36 6.45 1.90 -6.32
CA GLY A 36 7.35 0.92 -6.95
C GLY A 36 7.07 0.72 -8.45
N ALA A 37 5.79 0.63 -8.81
CA ALA A 37 5.38 0.54 -10.22
C ALA A 37 5.75 1.81 -11.00
N LEU A 38 5.62 2.99 -10.39
CA LEU A 38 6.00 4.26 -11.01
C LEU A 38 7.51 4.37 -11.21
N ALA A 39 8.31 3.96 -10.21
CA ALA A 39 9.76 3.90 -10.32
C ALA A 39 10.19 2.91 -11.42
N PHE A 40 9.55 1.74 -11.49
CA PHE A 40 9.76 0.79 -12.59
C PHE A 40 9.42 1.44 -13.93
N LEU A 41 8.26 2.06 -14.07
CA LEU A 41 7.86 2.73 -15.31
C LEU A 41 8.86 3.82 -15.75
N SER A 42 9.50 4.51 -14.80
CA SER A 42 10.52 5.52 -15.07
C SER A 42 11.89 4.93 -15.48
N LEU A 43 12.19 3.69 -15.11
CA LEU A 43 13.47 3.02 -15.42
C LEU A 43 13.46 2.36 -16.81
N PHE A 44 12.27 2.01 -17.32
CA PHE A 44 12.11 1.38 -18.62
C PHE A 44 11.61 2.40 -19.65
N ASN A 45 12.09 2.29 -20.89
CA ASN A 45 11.67 3.15 -22.00
C ASN A 45 10.29 2.75 -22.53
N PHE A 46 9.25 3.00 -21.72
CA PHE A 46 7.87 2.80 -22.15
C PHE A 46 7.44 3.89 -23.16
N PRO A 47 6.47 3.61 -24.04
CA PRO A 47 5.90 4.61 -24.93
C PRO A 47 5.38 5.83 -24.14
N ALA A 48 5.71 7.04 -24.58
CA ALA A 48 5.43 8.28 -23.84
C ALA A 48 3.95 8.45 -23.44
N VAL A 49 3.03 8.04 -24.31
CA VAL A 49 1.58 8.05 -24.03
C VAL A 49 1.23 7.12 -22.87
N PHE A 50 1.76 5.91 -22.87
CA PHE A 50 1.55 4.93 -21.80
C PHE A 50 2.20 5.39 -20.49
N ALA A 51 3.40 5.96 -20.59
CA ALA A 51 4.16 6.49 -19.45
C ALA A 51 3.40 7.64 -18.77
N HIS A 52 2.94 8.65 -19.52
CA HIS A 52 2.18 9.77 -18.95
C HIS A 52 0.83 9.35 -18.38
N PHE A 53 0.08 8.50 -19.08
CA PHE A 53 -1.21 8.03 -18.60
C PHE A 53 -1.07 7.23 -17.30
N SER A 54 -0.12 6.30 -17.27
CA SER A 54 0.14 5.49 -16.08
C SER A 54 0.71 6.34 -14.94
N CYS A 55 1.56 7.32 -15.23
CA CYS A 55 2.07 8.27 -14.23
C CYS A 55 0.94 9.07 -13.57
N GLY A 56 -0.04 9.56 -14.35
CA GLY A 56 -1.21 10.24 -13.81
C GLY A 56 -2.06 9.35 -12.89
N ILE A 57 -2.34 8.11 -13.31
CA ILE A 57 -3.12 7.15 -12.50
C ILE A 57 -2.36 6.74 -11.24
N LEU A 58 -1.10 6.31 -11.40
CA LEU A 58 -0.26 5.86 -10.28
C LEU A 58 0.00 7.01 -9.31
N GLY A 59 0.29 8.21 -9.82
CA GLY A 59 0.46 9.43 -9.03
C GLY A 59 -0.82 9.78 -8.25
N GLY A 60 -2.00 9.68 -8.89
CA GLY A 60 -3.28 9.87 -8.23
C GLY A 60 -3.54 8.87 -7.12
N LEU A 61 -3.24 7.57 -7.35
CA LEU A 61 -3.37 6.52 -6.33
C LEU A 61 -2.39 6.70 -5.17
N ILE A 62 -1.16 7.14 -5.45
CA ILE A 62 -0.17 7.47 -4.42
C ILE A 62 -0.69 8.65 -3.58
N PHE A 63 -1.13 9.73 -4.24
CA PHE A 63 -1.62 10.93 -3.58
C PHE A 63 -2.85 10.65 -2.73
N GLN A 64 -3.83 9.93 -3.28
CA GLN A 64 -5.00 9.47 -2.53
C GLN A 64 -4.58 8.60 -1.34
N GLY A 65 -3.65 7.68 -1.53
CA GLY A 65 -3.16 6.80 -0.47
C GLY A 65 -2.44 7.53 0.67
N ILE A 66 -1.73 8.62 0.38
CA ILE A 66 -1.03 9.43 1.39
C ILE A 66 -1.98 10.43 2.07
N PHE A 67 -2.81 11.13 1.30
CA PHE A 67 -3.69 12.19 1.84
C PHE A 67 -4.95 11.66 2.51
N CYS A 68 -5.51 10.54 2.01
CA CYS A 68 -6.78 10.01 2.52
C CYS A 68 -6.60 9.09 3.73
N TYR A 69 -5.41 8.52 3.93
CA TYR A 69 -5.14 7.57 5.02
C TYR A 69 -4.18 8.20 6.01
N GLN A 70 -4.65 8.55 7.21
CA GLN A 70 -3.78 9.10 8.25
C GLN A 70 -2.70 8.13 8.73
N ASP A 71 -2.89 6.82 8.51
CA ASP A 71 -1.92 5.77 8.83
C ASP A 71 -0.95 5.46 7.69
N TRP A 72 -0.83 6.34 6.68
CA TRP A 72 0.06 6.14 5.52
C TRP A 72 1.50 5.80 5.92
N TYR A 73 1.99 6.36 7.04
CA TYR A 73 3.33 6.12 7.59
C TYR A 73 3.47 4.82 8.39
N LYS A 74 2.35 4.19 8.80
CA LYS A 74 2.36 2.92 9.54
C LYS A 74 2.44 1.74 8.58
N ILE A 75 3.62 1.57 8.01
CA ILE A 75 3.92 0.48 7.06
C ILE A 75 4.20 -0.83 7.80
N ILE A 76 4.93 -0.74 8.92
CA ILE A 76 5.31 -1.87 9.76
C ILE A 76 4.80 -1.61 11.16
N THR A 77 3.94 -2.49 11.65
CA THR A 77 3.54 -2.51 13.05
C THR A 77 4.04 -3.80 13.70
N LYS A 78 4.71 -3.65 14.84
CA LYS A 78 5.09 -4.79 15.67
C LYS A 78 3.83 -5.32 16.35
N CYS A 79 3.55 -6.62 16.24
CA CYS A 79 2.67 -7.26 17.20
C CYS A 79 3.46 -7.32 18.51
N SER A 80 3.23 -6.38 19.43
CA SER A 80 3.63 -6.60 20.81
C SER A 80 2.73 -7.70 21.36
N SER A 81 3.31 -8.85 21.68
CA SER A 81 2.74 -9.80 22.64
C SER A 81 2.46 -9.11 23.97
#